data_AF-A0A846NFV3-F1
#
_entry.id   AF-A0A846NFV3-F1
#
_cell.length_a   1.000
_cell.length_b   1.000
_cell.length_c   1.000
_cell.angle_alpha   90.00
_cell.angle_beta   90.00
_cell.angle_gamma   90.00
#
_symmetry.space_group_name_H-M   'P 1'
#
loop_
_entity.id
_entity.type
_entity.pdbx_description
1 polymer ?
#
loop_
_entity_poly.entity_id
_entity_poly.type
_entity_poly.pdbx_seq_one_letter_code
_entity_poly.pdbx_strand_id
1 'polypeptide(L)'
;MNTRRFRHIFQYRRRKEGRTNYQLRKKLVLSDNSLFTVRTSNRYLYVNIATPEPDGDKTVTSANSKELIEKFGLVSAKNIPAAYL
;
A
#
# COMPACT_ATOMS: atom_id res chain seq x y z
N MET A 1 42.42 18.68 -14.90
CA MET A 1 41.56 18.35 -13.75
C MET A 1 40.33 17.63 -14.26
N ASN A 2 40.25 16.31 -14.07
CA ASN A 2 39.21 15.47 -14.67
C ASN A 2 38.04 15.33 -13.67
N THR A 3 37.13 16.30 -13.65
CA THR A 3 35.93 16.23 -12.80
C THR A 3 34.91 15.31 -13.46
N ARG A 4 35.04 14.00 -13.23
CA ARG A 4 33.96 13.05 -13.46
C ARG A 4 32.79 13.43 -12.54
N ARG A 5 31.92 14.33 -13.00
CA ARG A 5 30.64 14.61 -12.35
C ARG A 5 29.82 13.32 -12.41
N PHE A 6 29.75 12.60 -11.29
CA PHE A 6 28.80 11.50 -11.15
C PHE A 6 27.39 12.04 -11.39
N ARG A 7 26.73 11.58 -12.45
CA ARG A 7 25.34 11.94 -12.76
C ARG A 7 24.44 11.25 -11.74
N HIS A 8 24.18 11.92 -10.62
CA HIS A 8 23.32 11.40 -9.57
C HIS A 8 21.85 11.43 -10.03
N ILE A 9 21.28 10.26 -10.28
CA ILE A 9 19.86 10.12 -10.64
C ILE A 9 19.05 10.15 -9.35
N PHE A 10 18.31 11.23 -9.13
CA PHE A 10 17.40 11.34 -7.99
C PHE A 10 16.24 10.35 -8.14
N GLN A 11 16.21 9.34 -7.27
CA GLN A 11 15.08 8.44 -7.17
C GLN A 11 13.97 9.05 -6.31
N TYR A 12 12.71 8.76 -6.67
CA TYR A 12 11.54 9.12 -5.85
C TYR A 12 11.64 8.57 -4.43
N ARG A 13 11.16 9.34 -3.45
CA ARG A 13 11.21 8.98 -2.01
C ARG A 13 10.64 7.58 -1.74
N ARG A 14 9.42 7.26 -2.20
CA ARG A 14 8.79 5.94 -1.95
C ARG A 14 9.50 4.79 -2.65
N ARG A 15 10.27 5.07 -3.70
CA ARG A 15 11.12 4.08 -4.38
C ARG A 15 12.36 3.77 -3.54
N LYS A 16 12.99 4.78 -2.95
CA LYS A 16 14.09 4.61 -1.99
C LYS A 16 13.65 3.82 -0.75
N GLU A 17 12.46 4.10 -0.24
CA GLU A 17 11.88 3.39 0.91
C GLU A 17 11.38 1.97 0.57
N GLY A 18 11.37 1.56 -0.71
CA GLY A 18 10.89 0.22 -1.13
C GLY A 18 9.38 -0.01 -0.93
N ARG A 19 8.59 1.03 -0.64
CA ARG A 19 7.17 0.90 -0.26
C ARG A 19 6.22 0.78 -1.45
N THR A 20 6.65 1.16 -2.64
CA THR A 20 5.79 1.27 -3.82
C THR A 20 6.47 0.73 -5.06
N ASN A 21 5.82 -0.24 -5.70
CA ASN A 21 6.17 -0.67 -7.04
C ASN A 21 5.49 0.23 -8.06
N TYR A 22 6.25 1.17 -8.63
CA TYR A 22 5.74 2.14 -9.61
C TYR A 22 5.30 1.51 -10.94
N GLN A 23 5.87 0.37 -11.34
CA GLN A 23 5.44 -0.32 -12.57
C GLN A 23 4.03 -0.90 -12.41
N LEU A 24 3.76 -1.55 -11.28
CA LEU A 24 2.43 -2.06 -10.95
C LEU A 24 1.42 -0.92 -10.75
N ARG A 25 1.81 0.11 -9.97
CA ARG A 25 0.95 1.28 -9.74
C ARG A 25 0.51 1.92 -11.06
N LYS A 26 1.43 2.12 -12.01
CA LYS A 26 1.09 2.69 -13.33
C LYS A 26 -0.01 1.88 -14.02
N LYS A 27 0.08 0.55 -14.03
CA LYS A 27 -0.94 -0.32 -14.64
C LYS A 27 -2.29 -0.23 -13.93
N LEU A 28 -2.28 -0.17 -12.59
CA LEU A 28 -3.51 -0.06 -11.80
C LEU A 28 -4.21 1.27 -12.01
N VAL A 29 -3.48 2.39 -12.03
CA VAL A 29 -4.05 3.72 -12.31
C VAL A 29 -4.62 3.81 -13.72
N LEU A 30 -3.96 3.19 -14.71
CA LEU A 30 -4.45 3.13 -16.09
C LEU A 30 -5.73 2.31 -16.25
N SER A 31 -6.08 1.45 -15.29
CA SER A 31 -7.32 0.67 -15.35
C SER A 31 -8.57 1.49 -15.01
N ASP A 32 -8.40 2.75 -14.57
CA ASP A 32 -9.45 3.69 -14.17
C ASP A 32 -10.37 3.19 -13.02
N ASN A 33 -9.95 2.11 -12.36
CA ASN A 33 -10.62 1.56 -11.19
C ASN A 33 -9.99 2.06 -9.89
N SER A 34 -10.77 2.03 -8.82
CA SER A 34 -10.27 2.22 -7.47
C SER A 34 -9.14 1.23 -7.15
N LEU A 35 -8.08 1.73 -6.52
CA LEU A 35 -6.93 0.97 -6.08
C LEU A 35 -7.28 0.15 -4.84
N PHE A 36 -7.29 -1.18 -4.99
CA PHE A 36 -7.39 -2.10 -3.87
C PHE A 36 -6.00 -2.37 -3.29
N THR A 37 -5.71 -1.79 -2.12
CA THR A 37 -4.41 -1.89 -1.46
C THR A 37 -4.49 -2.81 -0.25
N VAL A 38 -3.89 -3.99 -0.35
CA VAL A 38 -3.73 -4.93 0.76
C VAL A 38 -2.32 -4.82 1.31
N ARG A 39 -2.19 -4.67 2.63
CA ARG A 39 -0.91 -4.64 3.34
C ARG A 39 -0.98 -5.55 4.55
N THR A 40 0.00 -6.45 4.64
CA THR A 40 0.14 -7.37 5.75
C THR A 40 1.25 -6.90 6.66
N SER A 41 1.00 -6.89 7.96
CA SER A 41 2.04 -6.76 8.99
C SER A 41 2.29 -8.10 9.66
N ASN A 42 3.17 -8.11 10.66
CA ASN A 42 3.45 -9.32 11.43
C ASN A 42 2.24 -9.82 12.23
N ARG A 43 1.27 -8.95 12.57
CA ARG A 43 0.12 -9.27 13.43
C ARG A 43 -1.24 -8.97 12.82
N TYR A 44 -1.31 -8.02 11.89
CA TYR A 44 -2.56 -7.47 11.35
C TYR A 44 -2.55 -7.40 9.83
N LEU A 45 -3.74 -7.47 9.25
CA LEU A 45 -4.05 -7.23 7.86
C LEU A 45 -4.77 -5.89 7.72
N TYR A 46 -4.35 -5.11 6.72
CA TYR A 46 -4.92 -3.81 6.38
C TYR A 46 -5.37 -3.84 4.93
N VAL A 47 -6.61 -3.40 4.70
CA VAL A 47 -7.21 -3.35 3.38
C VAL A 47 -7.78 -1.96 3.16
N ASN A 48 -7.36 -1.28 2.10
CA ASN A 48 -7.85 0.04 1.75
C ASN A 48 -8.32 0.05 0.30
N ILE A 49 -9.46 0.70 0.05
CA ILE A 49 -9.92 1.08 -1.27
C ILE A 49 -9.63 2.57 -1.44
N ALA A 50 -8.83 2.93 -2.43
CA ALA A 50 -8.41 4.32 -2.65
C ALA A 50 -8.59 4.76 -4.11
N THR A 51 -8.97 6.00 -4.32
CA THR A 51 -9.05 6.62 -5.65
C THR A 51 -7.75 7.37 -5.93
N PRO A 52 -7.11 7.18 -7.10
CA PRO A 52 -5.90 7.90 -7.45
C PRO A 52 -6.23 9.36 -7.82
N GLU A 53 -5.71 10.33 -7.06
CA GLU A 53 -5.78 11.75 -7.37
C GLU A 53 -4.37 12.31 -7.67
N PRO A 54 -4.24 13.49 -8.32
CA PRO A 54 -2.93 14.06 -8.66
C PRO A 54 -2.03 14.32 -7.44
N ASP A 55 -2.63 14.73 -6.32
CA ASP A 55 -1.92 15.06 -5.08
C ASP A 55 -1.61 13.83 -4.22
N GLY A 56 -2.26 12.69 -4.50
CA GLY A 56 -2.10 11.46 -3.73
C GLY A 56 -3.28 10.50 -3.91
N ASP A 57 -3.20 9.31 -3.33
CA ASP A 57 -4.35 8.42 -3.29
C ASP A 57 -5.27 8.84 -2.15
N LYS A 58 -6.55 9.03 -2.45
CA LYS A 58 -7.57 9.31 -1.45
C LYS A 58 -8.26 8.02 -1.04
N THR A 59 -8.14 7.66 0.24
CA THR A 59 -8.80 6.47 0.78
C THR A 59 -10.30 6.70 0.86
N VAL A 60 -11.09 5.88 0.17
CA VAL A 60 -12.56 5.89 0.21
C VAL A 60 -13.06 5.09 1.41
N THR A 61 -12.46 3.92 1.64
CA THR A 61 -12.82 3.03 2.74
C THR A 61 -11.61 2.20 3.14
N SER A 62 -11.55 1.85 4.43
CA SER A 62 -10.50 1.01 5.01
C SER A 62 -11.11 -0.01 5.96
N ALA A 63 -10.50 -1.19 6.03
CA ALA A 63 -10.79 -2.23 6.99
C ALA A 63 -9.48 -2.77 7.58
N ASN A 64 -9.53 -3.15 8.86
CA ASN A 64 -8.40 -3.73 9.56
C ASN A 64 -8.86 -4.90 10.43
N SER A 65 -8.13 -6.00 10.34
CA SER A 65 -8.25 -7.17 11.21
C SER A 65 -8.26 -6.88 12.73
N LYS A 66 -7.69 -5.75 13.18
CA LYS A 66 -7.75 -5.32 14.58
C LYS A 66 -9.19 -5.02 15.03
N GLU A 67 -9.99 -4.41 14.15
CA GLU A 67 -11.40 -4.11 14.45
C GLU A 67 -12.20 -5.39 14.62
N LEU A 68 -11.81 -6.47 13.95
CA LEU A 68 -12.48 -7.76 14.08
C LEU A 68 -12.23 -8.41 15.43
N ILE A 69 -11.03 -8.22 16.01
CA ILE A 69 -10.75 -8.65 17.38
C ILE A 69 -11.65 -7.89 18.36
N GLU A 70 -11.75 -6.57 18.20
CA GLU A 70 -12.50 -5.71 19.12
C GLU A 70 -14.02 -5.91 19.03
N LYS A 71 -14.55 -6.10 17.82
CA LYS A 71 -16.00 -6.22 17.57
C LYS A 71 -16.53 -7.65 17.67
N PHE A 72 -15.72 -8.64 17.27
CA PHE A 72 -16.17 -10.02 17.09
C PHE A 72 -15.36 -11.05 17.90
N GLY A 73 -14.39 -10.61 18.70
CA GLY A 73 -13.65 -11.49 19.63
C GLY A 73 -12.75 -12.52 18.94
N LEU A 74 -12.28 -12.24 17.72
CA LEU A 74 -11.36 -13.13 17.02
C LEU A 74 -10.05 -13.33 17.79
N VAL A 75 -9.60 -14.58 17.88
CA VAL A 75 -8.37 -14.96 18.59
C VAL A 75 -7.11 -14.55 17.82
N SER A 76 -7.16 -14.55 16.49
CA SER A 76 -6.03 -14.18 15.63
C SER A 76 -6.47 -13.26 14.51
N ALA A 77 -5.70 -12.18 14.30
CA ALA A 77 -5.90 -11.18 13.25
C ALA A 77 -5.01 -11.40 12.00
N LYS A 78 -4.29 -12.53 11.95
CA LYS A 78 -3.38 -12.86 10.83
C LYS A 78 -3.47 -14.34 10.49
N ASN A 79 -4.66 -14.76 10.08
CA ASN A 79 -4.92 -16.07 9.51
C ASN A 79 -5.83 -15.90 8.28
N ILE A 80 -6.07 -16.99 7.56
CA ILE A 80 -6.94 -16.98 6.38
C ILE A 80 -8.36 -16.51 6.73
N PRO A 81 -8.98 -16.95 7.85
CA PRO A 81 -10.29 -16.44 8.26
C PRO A 81 -10.34 -14.93 8.48
N ALA A 82 -9.35 -14.35 9.17
CA ALA A 82 -9.28 -12.90 9.39
C ALA A 82 -8.89 -12.10 8.14
N ALA A 83 -8.40 -12.76 7.08
CA ALA A 83 -8.19 -12.14 5.78
C ALA A 83 -9.46 -12.14 4.92
N TYR A 84 -10.34 -13.10 5.18
CA TYR A 84 -11.61 -13.27 4.50
C TYR A 84 -12.70 -12.35 5.07
N LEU A 85 -12.72 -12.22 6.40
CA LEU A 85 -13.58 -11.31 7.15
C LEU A 85 -13.04 -9.87 7.12
#